data_AF-R7V1T4-F1
#
_entry.id   AF-R7V1T4-F1
#
_cell.length_a   1.000
_cell.length_b   1.000
_cell.length_c   1.000
_cell.angle_alpha   90.00
_cell.angle_beta   90.00
_cell.angle_gamma   90.00
#
_symmetry.space_group_name_H-M   'P 1'
#
loop_
_entity.id
_entity.type
_entity.pdbx_description
1 polymer ?
#
loop_
_entity_poly.entity_id
_entity_poly.type
_entity_poly.pdbx_seq_one_letter_code
_entity_poly.pdbx_strand_id
1 'polypeptide(L)'
;MATMEGPLSKWTNVVKGWQYRWFVLDENAGLLSYYTGAVIGIDDEDDSTFTITVDQKTFHFQARDSDEKEKWIDALEETILRHSQASKRWELPRSVPSTVDFDKKLSETDAYLQLLIEQVKNLESRINECTNEAARIKYDAIKISAQAMIESIKQSIVLLQISK
;
A
#
# COMPACT_ATOMS: atom_id res chain seq x y z
N MET A 1 -11.31 -23.31 6.52
CA MET A 1 -9.94 -23.81 6.41
C MET A 1 -9.84 -24.47 5.04
N ALA A 2 -9.68 -23.66 4.01
CA ALA A 2 -9.40 -24.13 2.66
C ALA A 2 -8.03 -23.54 2.32
N THR A 3 -7.03 -24.41 2.34
CA THR A 3 -5.63 -24.06 2.08
C THR A 3 -5.24 -25.01 0.96
N MET A 4 -5.13 -24.50 -0.26
CA MET A 4 -4.74 -25.33 -1.39
C MET A 4 -3.24 -25.49 -1.34
N GLU A 5 -2.77 -26.72 -1.18
CA GLU A 5 -1.35 -27.02 -1.21
C GLU A 5 -1.06 -28.15 -2.17
N GLY A 6 0.09 -28.08 -2.79
CA GLY A 6 0.46 -29.08 -3.78
C GLY A 6 1.73 -28.74 -4.52
N PRO A 7 2.24 -29.71 -5.27
CA PRO A 7 3.45 -29.52 -6.04
C PRO A 7 3.20 -28.78 -7.35
N LEU A 8 4.04 -27.78 -7.65
CA LEU A 8 4.07 -27.14 -8.96
C LEU A 8 5.52 -26.94 -9.42
N SER A 9 5.72 -27.02 -10.72
CA SER A 9 6.96 -26.61 -11.38
C SER A 9 6.92 -25.12 -11.67
N LYS A 10 7.92 -24.37 -11.22
CA LYS A 10 8.08 -22.93 -11.47
C LYS A 10 9.30 -22.67 -12.33
N TRP A 11 9.14 -21.90 -13.41
CA TRP A 11 10.28 -21.43 -14.19
C TRP A 11 11.16 -20.46 -13.37
N THR A 12 12.47 -20.71 -13.32
CA THR A 12 13.41 -19.89 -12.54
C THR A 12 14.31 -19.02 -13.40
N ASN A 13 15.09 -19.58 -14.31
CA ASN A 13 15.87 -18.85 -15.32
C ASN A 13 16.34 -19.81 -16.42
N VAL A 14 16.99 -19.29 -17.47
CA VAL A 14 17.49 -20.08 -18.60
C VAL A 14 18.57 -21.10 -18.20
N VAL A 15 19.28 -20.88 -17.09
CA VAL A 15 20.36 -21.76 -16.62
C VAL A 15 19.84 -22.93 -15.78
N LYS A 16 18.80 -22.70 -14.96
CA LYS A 16 18.22 -23.66 -14.01
C LYS A 16 16.90 -24.26 -14.51
N GLY A 17 16.26 -23.64 -15.50
CA GLY A 17 15.00 -24.08 -16.09
C GLY A 17 13.83 -24.10 -15.10
N TRP A 18 12.95 -25.07 -15.32
CA TRP A 18 11.84 -25.42 -14.44
C TRP A 18 12.36 -26.01 -13.13
N GLN A 19 11.79 -25.56 -12.02
CA GLN A 19 12.14 -26.03 -10.68
C GLN A 19 10.86 -26.42 -9.95
N TYR A 20 10.81 -27.67 -9.54
CA TYR A 20 9.73 -28.20 -8.73
C TYR A 20 9.73 -27.61 -7.33
N ARG A 21 8.57 -27.18 -6.84
CA ARG A 21 8.40 -26.62 -5.49
C ARG A 21 7.04 -26.99 -4.93
N TRP A 22 6.98 -27.13 -3.62
CA TRP A 22 5.70 -27.27 -2.91
C TRP A 22 5.11 -25.89 -2.71
N PHE A 23 3.92 -25.65 -3.25
CA PHE A 23 3.18 -24.41 -3.12
C PHE A 23 2.07 -24.56 -2.09
N VAL A 24 1.84 -23.48 -1.36
CA VAL A 24 0.75 -23.35 -0.39
C VAL A 24 0.05 -22.03 -0.67
N LEU A 25 -1.22 -22.11 -1.05
CA LEU A 25 -2.14 -21.00 -1.23
C LEU A 25 -2.97 -20.84 0.04
N ASP A 26 -2.78 -19.71 0.71
CA ASP A 26 -3.66 -19.25 1.75
C ASP A 26 -4.78 -18.43 1.12
N GLU A 27 -5.96 -19.02 0.94
CA GLU A 27 -7.15 -18.34 0.40
C GLU A 27 -7.63 -17.20 1.30
N ASN A 28 -7.40 -17.30 2.61
CA ASN A 28 -7.81 -16.29 3.58
C ASN A 28 -6.91 -15.05 3.50
N ALA A 29 -5.60 -15.25 3.35
CA ALA A 29 -4.62 -14.18 3.22
C ALA A 29 -4.40 -13.70 1.77
N GLY A 30 -4.84 -14.47 0.78
CA GLY A 30 -4.56 -14.20 -0.64
C GLY A 30 -3.08 -14.37 -0.98
N LEU A 31 -2.38 -15.23 -0.24
CA LEU A 31 -0.93 -15.38 -0.32
C LEU A 31 -0.55 -16.76 -0.87
N LEU A 32 0.20 -16.78 -1.97
CA LEU A 32 0.81 -17.99 -2.53
C LEU A 32 2.29 -18.07 -2.12
N SER A 33 2.63 -19.02 -1.26
CA SER A 33 3.99 -19.27 -0.76
C SER A 33 4.56 -20.58 -1.32
N TYR A 34 5.89 -20.75 -1.33
CA TYR A 34 6.52 -22.01 -1.72
C TYR A 34 7.77 -22.35 -0.89
N TYR A 35 8.09 -23.65 -0.79
CA TYR A 35 9.29 -24.17 -0.11
C TYR A 35 10.36 -24.65 -1.10
N THR A 36 11.64 -24.47 -0.77
CA THR A 36 12.78 -24.73 -1.69
C THR A 36 13.45 -26.10 -1.52
N GLY A 37 12.70 -27.14 -1.11
CA GLY A 37 13.27 -28.36 -0.53
C GLY A 37 13.03 -29.71 -1.22
N ALA A 38 12.39 -29.80 -2.38
CA ALA A 38 12.12 -31.11 -3.01
C ALA A 38 12.43 -31.10 -4.51
N VAL A 39 13.17 -32.12 -4.96
CA VAL A 39 13.52 -32.38 -6.37
C VAL A 39 12.98 -33.77 -6.72
N ILE A 40 11.91 -33.83 -7.51
CA ILE A 40 11.49 -35.03 -8.24
C ILE A 40 11.02 -34.55 -9.61
N GLY A 41 11.61 -35.11 -10.67
CA GLY A 41 11.27 -34.80 -12.05
C GLY A 41 9.95 -35.45 -12.44
N ILE A 42 9.09 -34.66 -13.07
CA ILE A 42 7.90 -35.17 -13.75
C ILE A 42 8.11 -34.89 -15.23
N ASP A 43 7.90 -35.94 -16.01
CA ASP A 43 8.10 -36.01 -17.45
C ASP A 43 7.09 -35.13 -18.21
N ASP A 44 7.52 -34.65 -19.36
CA ASP A 44 6.88 -33.61 -20.17
C ASP A 44 5.95 -34.26 -21.19
N GLU A 45 4.65 -34.36 -20.90
CA GLU A 45 3.71 -34.85 -21.93
C GLU A 45 2.33 -34.20 -22.00
N ASP A 46 1.91 -33.32 -21.06
CA ASP A 46 0.55 -32.76 -21.16
C ASP A 46 0.45 -31.27 -20.81
N ASP A 47 -0.54 -30.64 -21.46
CA ASP A 47 -0.99 -29.22 -21.51
C ASP A 47 -1.35 -28.58 -20.15
N SER A 48 -0.51 -28.82 -19.14
CA SER A 48 -0.66 -28.48 -17.73
C SER A 48 0.02 -27.15 -17.36
N THR A 49 0.46 -26.36 -18.36
CA THR A 49 1.13 -25.08 -18.15
C THR A 49 0.11 -23.95 -18.00
N PHE A 50 0.29 -23.10 -17.00
CA PHE A 50 -0.48 -21.87 -16.79
C PHE A 50 0.43 -20.74 -16.33
N THR A 51 -0.05 -19.50 -16.47
CA THR A 51 0.70 -18.31 -16.07
C THR A 51 -0.07 -17.47 -15.08
N ILE A 52 0.65 -16.86 -14.15
CA ILE A 52 0.10 -15.86 -13.23
C ILE A 52 0.86 -14.57 -13.46
N THR A 53 0.14 -13.50 -13.76
CA THR A 53 0.71 -12.16 -13.97
C THR A 53 0.35 -11.25 -12.81
N VAL A 54 1.37 -10.63 -12.19
CA VAL A 54 1.24 -9.66 -11.10
C VAL A 54 2.19 -8.49 -11.36
N ASP A 55 1.70 -7.25 -11.30
CA ASP A 55 2.49 -6.02 -11.44
C ASP A 55 3.52 -6.05 -12.60
N GLN A 56 3.04 -6.40 -13.80
CA GLN A 56 3.85 -6.53 -15.03
C GLN A 56 4.91 -7.65 -15.02
N LYS A 57 4.91 -8.52 -14.00
CA LYS A 57 5.72 -9.75 -13.96
C LYS A 57 4.85 -10.97 -14.22
N THR A 58 5.28 -11.80 -15.17
CA THR A 58 4.61 -13.07 -15.49
C THR A 58 5.42 -14.23 -14.94
N PHE A 59 4.74 -15.10 -14.20
CA PHE A 59 5.29 -16.34 -13.66
C PHE A 59 4.66 -17.52 -14.39
N HIS A 60 5.50 -18.44 -14.85
CA HIS A 60 5.09 -19.66 -15.51
C HIS A 60 5.08 -20.82 -14.51
N PHE A 61 3.97 -21.56 -14.50
CA PHE A 61 3.71 -22.71 -13.67
C PHE A 61 3.30 -23.91 -14.52
N GLN A 62 3.65 -25.11 -14.05
CA GLN A 62 3.22 -26.36 -14.66
C GLN A 62 2.76 -27.30 -13.53
N ALA A 63 1.54 -27.82 -13.68
CA ALA A 63 0.94 -28.81 -12.77
C ALA A 63 1.30 -30.23 -13.22
N ARG A 64 0.95 -31.26 -12.43
CA ARG A 64 1.21 -32.66 -12.79
C ARG A 64 0.31 -33.16 -13.91
N ASP A 65 -0.93 -32.68 -13.96
CA ASP A 65 -1.95 -33.08 -14.92
C ASP A 65 -2.97 -31.94 -15.16
N SER A 66 -3.87 -32.15 -16.12
CA SER A 66 -4.90 -31.16 -16.46
C SER A 66 -5.93 -30.93 -15.34
N ASP A 67 -6.22 -31.96 -14.53
CA ASP A 67 -7.20 -31.87 -13.44
C ASP A 67 -6.64 -31.05 -12.26
N GLU A 68 -5.36 -31.22 -11.96
CA GLU A 68 -4.62 -30.43 -10.97
C GLU A 68 -4.47 -28.99 -11.45
N LYS A 69 -4.18 -28.78 -12.75
CA LYS A 69 -4.18 -27.44 -13.34
C LYS A 69 -5.51 -26.73 -13.12
N GLU A 70 -6.63 -27.37 -13.46
CA GLU A 70 -7.97 -26.78 -13.32
C GLU A 70 -8.28 -26.43 -11.87
N LYS A 71 -7.96 -27.32 -10.92
CA LYS A 71 -8.12 -27.02 -9.47
C LYS A 71 -7.30 -25.81 -9.03
N TRP A 72 -6.06 -25.68 -9.52
CA TRP A 72 -5.21 -24.53 -9.19
C TRP A 72 -5.77 -23.25 -9.79
N ILE A 73 -6.25 -23.30 -11.03
CA ILE A 73 -6.87 -22.16 -11.70
C ILE A 73 -8.13 -21.73 -10.93
N ASP A 74 -9.04 -22.65 -10.63
CA ASP A 74 -10.29 -22.36 -9.93
C ASP A 74 -10.03 -21.73 -8.55
N ALA A 75 -9.14 -22.31 -7.75
CA ALA A 75 -8.80 -21.78 -6.43
C ALA A 75 -8.11 -20.41 -6.49
N LEU A 76 -7.23 -20.20 -7.47
CA LEU A 76 -6.56 -18.92 -7.68
C LEU A 76 -7.55 -17.85 -8.18
N GLU A 77 -8.41 -18.17 -9.13
CA GLU A 77 -9.45 -17.26 -9.62
C GLU A 77 -10.43 -16.89 -8.51
N GLU A 78 -10.89 -17.87 -7.72
CA GLU A 78 -11.76 -17.61 -6.58
C GLU A 78 -11.06 -16.72 -5.53
N THR A 79 -9.79 -17.00 -5.23
CA THR A 79 -9.01 -16.19 -4.29
C THR A 79 -8.82 -14.77 -4.80
N ILE A 80 -8.47 -14.59 -6.07
CA ILE A 80 -8.33 -13.29 -6.71
C ILE A 80 -9.66 -12.55 -6.71
N LEU A 81 -10.77 -13.22 -7.03
CA LEU A 81 -12.10 -12.61 -7.05
C LEU A 81 -12.54 -12.19 -5.64
N ARG A 82 -12.35 -13.06 -4.65
CA ARG A 82 -12.69 -12.83 -3.24
C ARG A 82 -11.86 -11.68 -2.66
N HIS A 83 -10.56 -11.64 -2.94
CA HIS A 83 -9.68 -10.56 -2.51
C HIS A 83 -9.83 -9.29 -3.34
N SER A 84 -10.26 -9.36 -4.61
CA SER A 84 -10.64 -8.19 -5.41
C SER A 84 -11.93 -7.55 -4.89
N GLN A 85 -12.90 -8.36 -4.46
CA GLN A 85 -14.14 -7.86 -3.84
C GLN A 85 -13.92 -7.35 -2.42
N ALA A 86 -13.04 -7.99 -1.63
CA ALA A 86 -12.62 -7.50 -0.31
C ALA A 86 -11.75 -6.24 -0.41
N SER A 87 -10.88 -6.17 -1.43
CA SER A 87 -10.13 -4.98 -1.85
C SER A 87 -11.09 -3.86 -2.22
N LYS A 88 -12.15 -4.08 -3.00
CA LYS A 88 -13.19 -3.04 -3.23
C LYS A 88 -13.92 -2.57 -1.97
N ARG A 89 -13.91 -3.34 -0.88
CA ARG A 89 -14.59 -2.99 0.39
C ARG A 89 -13.69 -2.25 1.39
N TRP A 90 -12.36 -2.30 1.21
CA TRP A 90 -11.38 -1.68 2.13
C TRP A 90 -10.22 -0.92 1.44
N GLU A 91 -10.14 -0.94 0.11
CA GLU A 91 -9.36 0.00 -0.66
C GLU A 91 -10.22 1.23 -0.96
N LEU A 92 -10.03 2.25 -0.14
CA LEU A 92 -9.91 3.59 -0.72
C LEU A 92 -9.00 3.47 -1.96
N PRO A 93 -9.37 4.02 -3.12
CA PRO A 93 -8.59 3.82 -4.32
C PRO A 93 -7.16 4.25 -4.01
N ARG A 94 -6.18 3.36 -4.23
CA ARG A 94 -4.84 3.83 -4.60
C ARG A 94 -4.97 4.45 -5.99
N SER A 95 -5.64 5.61 -6.07
CA SER A 95 -5.42 6.51 -7.18
C SER A 95 -3.93 6.84 -7.12
N VAL A 96 -3.24 6.61 -8.22
CA VAL A 96 -2.05 7.41 -8.52
C VAL A 96 -2.43 8.85 -8.19
N PRO A 97 -1.76 9.52 -7.22
CA PRO A 97 -2.16 10.86 -6.80
C PRO A 97 -2.26 11.74 -8.03
N SER A 98 -3.49 12.10 -8.39
CA SER A 98 -3.68 12.99 -9.53
C SER A 98 -3.22 14.39 -9.12
N THR A 99 -2.81 15.22 -10.07
CA THR A 99 -2.52 16.63 -9.81
C THR A 99 -3.71 17.33 -9.14
N VAL A 100 -4.93 16.85 -9.40
CA VAL A 100 -6.18 17.31 -8.78
C VAL A 100 -6.26 16.92 -7.29
N ASP A 101 -5.84 15.71 -6.91
CA ASP A 101 -5.79 15.28 -5.51
C ASP A 101 -4.73 16.06 -4.72
N PHE A 102 -3.60 16.37 -5.38
CA PHE A 102 -2.57 17.24 -4.82
C PHE A 102 -3.09 18.67 -4.62
N ASP A 103 -3.76 19.25 -5.61
CA ASP A 103 -4.37 20.59 -5.51
C ASP A 103 -5.44 20.64 -4.41
N LYS A 104 -6.23 19.56 -4.26
CA LYS A 104 -7.20 19.43 -3.17
C LYS A 104 -6.50 19.41 -1.80
N LYS A 105 -5.46 18.59 -1.63
CA LYS A 105 -4.68 18.56 -0.37
C LYS A 105 -3.97 19.87 -0.09
N LEU A 106 -3.52 20.59 -1.12
CA LEU A 106 -2.91 21.91 -0.99
C LEU A 106 -3.93 22.90 -0.43
N SER A 107 -5.14 22.93 -1.02
CA SER A 107 -6.24 23.79 -0.55
C SER A 107 -6.67 23.46 0.89
N GLU A 108 -6.63 22.18 1.26
CA GLU A 108 -6.93 21.72 2.62
C GLU A 108 -5.85 22.19 3.62
N THR A 109 -4.58 22.10 3.23
CA THR A 109 -3.44 22.57 4.02
C THR A 109 -3.49 24.09 4.19
N ASP A 110 -3.86 24.84 3.15
CA ASP A 110 -4.09 26.28 3.22
C ASP A 110 -5.22 26.63 4.21
N ALA A 111 -6.32 25.86 4.20
CA ALA A 111 -7.41 26.05 5.14
C ALA A 111 -6.98 25.78 6.61
N TYR A 112 -6.23 24.71 6.86
CA TYR A 112 -5.68 24.43 8.20
C TYR A 112 -4.69 25.51 8.65
N LEU A 113 -3.85 26.03 7.74
CA LEU A 113 -2.93 27.12 8.05
C LEU A 113 -3.69 28.39 8.48
N GLN A 114 -4.77 28.73 7.79
CA GLN A 114 -5.61 29.88 8.16
C GLN A 114 -6.25 29.71 9.54
N LEU A 115 -6.74 28.50 9.86
CA LEU A 115 -7.26 28.20 11.20
C LEU A 115 -6.19 28.33 12.29
N LEU A 116 -4.97 27.85 12.02
CA LEU A 116 -3.85 27.97 12.95
C LEU A 116 -3.46 29.44 13.18
N ILE A 117 -3.44 30.27 12.12
CA ILE A 117 -3.18 31.71 12.22
C ILE A 117 -4.25 32.39 13.09
N GLU A 118 -5.53 32.06 12.88
CA GLU A 118 -6.62 32.64 13.67
C GLU A 118 -6.54 32.21 15.15
N GLN A 119 -6.19 30.96 15.43
CA GLN A 119 -5.96 30.48 16.80
C GLN A 119 -4.81 31.21 17.48
N VAL A 120 -3.70 31.46 16.78
CA VAL A 120 -2.57 32.24 17.32
C VAL A 120 -2.98 33.69 17.58
N LYS A 121 -3.77 34.30 16.68
CA LYS A 121 -4.30 35.65 16.87
C LYS A 121 -5.25 35.75 18.07
N ASN A 122 -6.10 34.73 18.28
CA ASN A 122 -6.95 34.64 19.46
C ASN A 122 -6.10 34.48 20.74
N LEU A 123 -5.08 33.63 20.70
CA LEU A 123 -4.11 33.46 21.78
C LEU A 123 -3.43 34.79 22.12
N GLU A 124 -3.04 35.59 21.13
CA GLU A 124 -2.46 36.92 21.31
C GLU A 124 -3.42 37.89 22.04
N SER A 125 -4.71 37.94 21.65
CA SER A 125 -5.71 38.76 22.37
C SER A 125 -5.81 38.32 23.83
N ARG A 126 -5.86 37.01 24.08
CA ARG A 126 -5.94 36.44 25.43
C ARG A 126 -4.68 36.70 26.26
N ILE A 127 -3.50 36.75 25.65
CA ILE A 127 -2.24 37.13 26.30
C ILE A 127 -2.27 38.62 26.71
N ASN A 128 -2.83 39.47 25.86
CA ASN A 128 -2.93 40.91 26.10
C ASN A 128 -3.92 41.23 27.23
N GLU A 129 -5.00 40.48 27.33
CA GLU A 129 -6.01 40.59 28.39
C GLU A 129 -5.57 39.92 29.72
N CYS A 130 -4.48 39.14 29.70
CA CYS A 130 -4.00 38.43 30.89
C CYS A 130 -3.16 39.35 31.80
N THR A 131 -3.61 39.51 33.05
CA THR A 131 -2.92 40.30 34.09
C THR A 131 -1.85 39.52 34.88
N ASN A 132 -1.76 38.20 34.68
CA ASN A 132 -0.84 37.33 35.40
C ASN A 132 0.46 37.10 34.60
N GLU A 133 1.57 37.65 35.10
CA GLU A 133 2.90 37.60 34.49
C GLU A 133 3.39 36.16 34.22
N ALA A 134 3.18 35.24 35.16
CA ALA A 134 3.62 33.84 35.03
C ALA A 134 2.82 33.07 33.97
N ALA A 135 1.55 33.45 33.75
CA ALA A 135 0.72 32.88 32.70
C ALA A 135 1.11 33.45 31.32
N ARG A 136 1.40 34.76 31.24
CA ARG A 136 1.87 35.42 30.01
C ARG A 136 3.12 34.77 29.45
N ILE A 137 4.12 34.48 30.28
CA ILE A 137 5.36 33.83 29.85
C ILE A 137 5.09 32.46 29.19
N LYS A 138 4.17 31.66 29.76
CA LYS A 138 3.82 30.35 29.18
C LYS A 138 3.09 30.48 27.85
N TYR A 139 2.15 31.42 27.77
CA TYR A 139 1.42 31.68 26.54
C TYR A 139 2.33 32.26 25.44
N ASP A 140 3.32 33.09 25.80
CA ASP A 140 4.29 33.64 24.86
C ASP A 140 5.21 32.55 24.30
N ALA A 141 5.65 31.60 25.12
CA ALA A 141 6.41 30.43 24.65
C ALA A 141 5.60 29.58 23.64
N ILE A 142 4.32 29.35 23.92
CA ILE A 142 3.40 28.62 23.02
C ILE A 142 3.19 29.40 21.72
N LYS A 143 3.03 30.73 21.81
CA LYS A 143 2.90 31.62 20.66
C LYS A 143 4.12 31.53 19.74
N ILE A 144 5.33 31.66 20.29
CA ILE A 144 6.59 31.60 19.52
C ILE A 144 6.70 30.25 18.79
N SER A 145 6.39 29.15 19.48
CA SER A 145 6.40 27.82 18.88
C SER A 145 5.36 27.69 17.74
N ALA A 146 4.14 28.19 17.94
CA ALA A 146 3.10 28.17 16.92
C ALA A 146 3.45 29.07 15.71
N GLN A 147 4.07 30.22 15.93
CA GLN A 147 4.56 31.11 14.86
C GLN A 147 5.66 30.44 14.02
N ALA A 148 6.59 29.72 14.66
CA ALA A 148 7.61 28.95 13.96
C ALA A 148 6.98 27.83 13.10
N MET A 149 5.94 27.16 13.61
CA MET A 149 5.20 26.15 12.83
C MET A 149 4.48 26.77 11.63
N ILE A 150 3.84 27.93 11.79
CA ILE A 150 3.19 28.67 10.70
C ILE A 150 4.19 28.98 9.58
N GLU A 151 5.38 29.48 9.91
CA GLU A 151 6.41 29.80 8.90
C GLU A 151 6.95 28.55 8.20
N SER A 152 7.17 27.45 8.93
CA SER A 152 7.59 26.18 8.33
C SER A 152 6.54 25.61 7.37
N ILE A 153 5.26 25.70 7.72
CA ILE A 153 4.15 25.25 6.87
C ILE A 153 4.05 26.14 5.62
N LYS A 154 4.13 27.47 5.77
CA LYS A 154 4.15 28.41 4.62
C LYS A 154 5.29 28.10 3.65
N GLN A 155 6.51 27.91 4.15
CA GLN A 155 7.66 27.56 3.32
C GLN A 155 7.45 26.24 2.57
N SER A 156 6.88 25.25 3.25
CA SER A 156 6.57 23.95 2.64
C SER A 156 5.53 24.07 1.52
N ILE A 157 4.47 24.86 1.72
CA ILE A 157 3.46 25.13 0.69
C ILE A 157 4.07 25.81 -0.54
N VAL A 158 4.92 26.81 -0.35
CA VAL A 158 5.61 27.50 -1.46
C VAL A 158 6.50 26.54 -2.24
N LEU A 159 7.29 25.70 -1.55
CA LEU A 159 8.13 24.69 -2.20
C LEU A 159 7.31 23.67 -2.98
N LEU A 160 6.17 23.24 -2.43
CA LEU A 160 5.23 22.32 -3.07
C LEU A 160 4.55 22.94 -4.30
N GLN A 161 4.27 24.25 -4.28
CA GLN A 161 3.72 24.98 -5.43
C GLN A 161 4.74 25.16 -6.57
N ILE A 162 6.02 25.36 -6.24
CA ILE A 162 7.12 25.49 -7.22
C ILE A 162 7.49 24.13 -7.84
N SER A 163 7.28 23.03 -7.11
CA SER A 163 7.63 21.67 -7.56
C SER A 163 6.60 21.04 -8.50
N LYS A 164 5.53 21.78 -8.85
CA LYS A 164 4.47 21.38 -9.80
C LYS A 164 4.88 21.71 -11.23
#